data_AF-A0A524ET58-F1
#
_entry.id   AF-A0A524ET58-F1
#
_cell.length_a   1.000
_cell.length_b   1.000
_cell.length_c   1.000
_cell.angle_alpha   90.00
_cell.angle_beta   90.00
_cell.angle_gamma   90.00
#
_symmetry.space_group_name_H-M   'P 1'
#
loop_
_entity.id
_entity.type
_entity.pdbx_description
1 polymer ?
#
loop_
_entity_poly.entity_id
_entity_poly.type
_entity_poly.pdbx_seq_one_letter_code
_entity_poly.pdbx_strand_id
1 'polypeptide(L)'
;MESESGIKLLYKSFLKTDADEDIVSGFLTAFHHFSVEEFHQSLESIEMGGLRWTYILEPKYKLLFVAADNKNIKTGIIKGKLNVIENAFIKQYKNIWEKRGETWDGDLNIFLPFHKTLEDYYHQWEEVENVSQIADFFDILGIFQHILILLRNIIEKRMYSKSKELILDHIEEKYNQINKLDEFCEQKELKNISFTKDSWFNLIDINLIKCDKEVVINYLKSMVKCIVNILMEVKTKNNCFKYFSDGRVYAYLYNNMTMLKDLSLDLYFLEVFLIL
;
A
#
# COMPACT_ATOMS: atom_id res chain seq x y z
N MET A 1 19.35 8.01 36.09
CA MET A 1 18.85 6.91 36.94
C MET A 1 18.19 5.92 36.02
N GLU A 2 18.89 4.84 35.75
CA GLU A 2 18.74 3.93 34.61
C GLU A 2 17.37 3.22 34.54
N SER A 3 16.91 2.96 33.32
CA SER A 3 16.01 1.83 33.05
C SER A 3 16.88 0.61 32.80
N GLU A 4 17.21 -0.09 33.87
CA GLU A 4 18.37 -0.99 33.95
C GLU A 4 18.10 -2.44 33.50
N SER A 5 16.96 -2.77 32.88
CA SER A 5 16.71 -4.17 32.50
C SER A 5 15.94 -4.30 31.18
N GLY A 6 16.60 -4.84 30.15
CA GLY A 6 15.98 -5.32 28.90
C GLY A 6 15.18 -6.61 29.09
N ILE A 7 14.45 -6.72 30.21
CA ILE A 7 13.63 -7.89 30.53
C ILE A 7 12.39 -7.85 29.64
N LYS A 8 12.27 -8.87 28.79
CA LYS A 8 11.09 -9.11 27.96
C LYS A 8 9.89 -9.41 28.86
N LEU A 9 8.88 -8.55 28.82
CA LEU A 9 7.60 -8.79 29.51
C LEU A 9 6.64 -9.61 28.66
N LEU A 10 6.64 -9.34 27.36
CA LEU A 10 5.76 -9.97 26.38
C LEU A 10 6.38 -9.81 24.98
N TYR A 11 6.29 -10.86 24.16
CA TYR A 11 6.68 -10.82 22.75
C TYR A 11 5.72 -11.63 21.92
N LYS A 12 5.30 -11.09 20.78
CA LYS A 12 4.46 -11.81 19.83
C LYS A 12 4.91 -11.47 18.42
N SER A 13 5.25 -12.49 17.65
CA SER A 13 5.45 -12.37 16.21
C SER A 13 4.32 -13.07 15.47
N PHE A 14 3.75 -12.39 14.48
CA PHE A 14 2.83 -12.95 13.49
C PHE A 14 3.56 -13.34 12.19
N LEU A 15 4.83 -12.94 12.06
CA LEU A 15 5.72 -13.36 10.99
C LEU A 15 6.47 -14.63 11.43
N LYS A 16 6.64 -15.58 10.52
CA LYS A 16 7.58 -16.69 10.76
C LYS A 16 9.00 -16.12 10.79
N THR A 17 9.58 -16.04 11.99
CA THR A 17 10.96 -15.63 12.20
C THR A 17 11.69 -16.76 12.92
N ASP A 18 12.83 -17.21 12.38
CA ASP A 18 13.68 -18.22 13.01
C ASP A 18 14.57 -17.64 14.14
N ALA A 19 14.32 -16.39 14.54
CA ALA A 19 15.10 -15.68 15.54
C ALA A 19 14.52 -15.86 16.95
N ASP A 20 15.40 -16.03 17.93
CA ASP A 20 15.04 -16.12 19.35
C ASP A 20 14.47 -14.78 19.86
N GLU A 21 13.31 -14.85 20.51
CA GLU A 21 12.56 -13.68 20.97
C GLU A 21 13.30 -12.84 22.01
N ASP A 22 14.06 -13.48 22.90
CA ASP A 22 14.81 -12.81 23.96
C ASP A 22 16.01 -12.06 23.37
N ILE A 23 16.64 -12.64 22.33
CA ILE A 23 17.72 -11.99 21.57
C ILE A 23 17.19 -10.75 20.84
N VAL A 24 16.04 -10.88 20.15
CA VAL A 24 15.42 -9.75 19.45
C VAL A 24 15.04 -8.64 20.43
N SER A 25 14.39 -8.98 21.55
CA SER A 25 13.96 -8.00 22.55
C SER A 25 15.16 -7.27 23.17
N GLY A 26 16.19 -8.02 23.56
CA GLY A 26 17.42 -7.45 24.14
C GLY A 26 18.15 -6.52 23.17
N PHE A 27 18.24 -6.91 21.88
CA PHE A 27 18.83 -6.07 20.84
C PHE A 27 18.08 -4.74 20.69
N LEU A 28 16.75 -4.78 20.58
CA LEU A 28 15.93 -3.58 20.38
C LEU A 28 16.01 -2.61 21.56
N THR A 29 16.06 -3.15 22.79
CA THR A 29 16.27 -2.32 23.99
C THR A 29 17.64 -1.68 23.99
N ALA A 30 18.72 -2.46 23.76
CA ALA A 30 20.08 -1.94 23.72
C ALA A 30 20.26 -0.88 22.62
N PHE A 31 19.66 -1.10 21.45
CA PHE A 31 19.71 -0.18 20.33
C PHE A 31 18.98 1.13 20.61
N HIS A 32 17.80 1.07 21.24
CA HIS A 32 17.09 2.26 21.69
C HIS A 32 17.92 3.05 22.72
N HIS A 33 18.54 2.36 23.68
CA HIS A 33 19.42 2.98 24.68
C HIS A 33 20.62 3.70 24.05
N PHE A 34 21.36 2.99 23.20
CA PHE A 34 22.47 3.57 22.44
C PHE A 34 22.04 4.85 21.71
N SER A 35 20.86 4.83 21.08
CA SER A 35 20.41 5.97 20.29
C SER A 35 20.02 7.18 21.15
N VAL A 36 19.45 6.95 22.33
CA VAL A 36 19.14 8.01 23.30
C VAL A 36 20.43 8.61 23.88
N GLU A 37 21.45 7.79 24.15
CA GLU A 37 22.73 8.25 24.71
C GLU A 37 23.58 9.03 23.69
N GLU A 38 23.71 8.52 22.47
CA GLU A 38 24.56 9.12 21.45
C GLU A 38 23.90 10.34 20.79
N PHE A 39 22.60 10.25 20.47
CA PHE A 39 21.92 11.28 19.68
C PHE A 39 21.03 12.21 20.49
N HIS A 40 20.89 11.99 21.80
CA HIS A 40 20.01 12.76 22.70
C HIS A 40 18.56 12.85 22.20
N GLN A 41 18.13 11.89 21.37
CA GLN A 41 16.81 11.81 20.76
C GLN A 41 16.24 10.41 20.91
N SER A 42 14.97 10.33 21.32
CA SER A 42 14.23 9.06 21.27
C SER A 42 13.97 8.69 19.81
N LEU A 43 14.38 7.48 19.41
CA LEU A 43 14.05 6.95 18.09
C LEU A 43 12.53 6.77 17.98
N GLU A 44 11.89 7.48 17.06
CA GLU A 44 10.48 7.20 16.75
C GLU A 44 10.34 5.93 15.89
N SER A 45 11.19 5.78 14.88
CA SER A 45 11.22 4.59 14.04
C SER A 45 12.58 4.35 13.38
N ILE A 46 12.89 3.09 13.07
CA ILE A 46 14.07 2.67 12.30
C ILE A 46 13.68 1.65 11.24
N GLU A 47 14.43 1.60 10.15
CA GLU A 47 14.28 0.57 9.13
C GLU A 47 15.45 -0.41 9.21
N MET A 48 15.15 -1.69 9.44
CA MET A 48 16.14 -2.74 9.57
C MET A 48 15.54 -4.08 9.14
N GLY A 49 16.28 -4.85 8.33
CA GLY A 49 15.86 -6.19 7.90
C GLY A 49 14.62 -6.20 7.01
N GLY A 50 14.36 -5.12 6.25
CA GLY A 50 13.14 -4.97 5.44
C GLY A 50 11.90 -4.57 6.24
N LEU A 51 12.02 -4.44 7.56
CA LEU A 51 10.97 -4.02 8.47
C LEU A 51 11.19 -2.59 8.95
N ARG A 52 10.09 -1.90 9.21
CA ARG A 52 10.07 -0.62 9.92
C ARG A 52 9.65 -0.89 11.37
N TRP A 53 10.58 -0.65 12.28
CA TRP A 53 10.43 -0.77 13.71
C TRP A 53 10.02 0.60 14.27
N THR A 54 9.01 0.63 15.13
CA THR A 54 8.47 1.84 15.77
C THR A 54 8.51 1.66 17.27
N TYR A 55 8.97 2.69 17.99
CA TYR A 55 9.15 2.66 19.44
C TYR A 55 8.20 3.64 20.13
N ILE A 56 7.71 3.24 21.30
CA ILE A 56 7.06 4.13 22.26
C ILE A 56 7.65 3.87 23.64
N LEU A 57 8.19 4.92 24.26
CA LEU A 57 8.67 4.90 25.63
C LEU A 57 7.60 5.47 26.56
N GLU A 58 7.17 4.67 27.54
CA GLU A 58 6.27 5.10 28.61
C GLU A 58 7.11 5.36 29.88
N PRO A 59 7.50 6.62 30.14
CA PRO A 59 8.42 6.95 31.22
C PRO A 59 7.83 6.71 32.60
N LYS A 60 6.51 6.80 32.80
CA LYS A 60 5.87 6.64 34.11
C LYS A 60 6.08 5.23 34.66
N TYR A 61 6.01 4.23 33.79
CA TYR A 61 6.12 2.82 34.16
C TYR A 61 7.46 2.20 33.76
N LYS A 62 8.35 3.00 33.13
CA LYS A 62 9.63 2.56 32.56
C LYS A 62 9.44 1.38 31.59
N LEU A 63 8.47 1.51 30.69
CA LEU A 63 8.14 0.49 29.70
C LEU A 63 8.56 0.95 28.31
N LEU A 64 9.10 0.02 27.52
CA LEU A 64 9.41 0.22 26.11
C LEU A 64 8.51 -0.68 25.27
N PHE A 65 7.69 -0.08 24.42
CA PHE A 65 6.86 -0.77 23.45
C PHE A 65 7.52 -0.69 22.08
N VAL A 66 7.58 -1.82 21.37
CA VAL A 66 8.16 -1.91 20.05
C VAL A 66 7.23 -2.69 19.14
N ALA A 67 6.97 -2.17 17.94
CA ALA A 67 6.26 -2.89 16.88
C ALA A 67 7.07 -2.84 15.59
N ALA A 68 6.95 -3.88 14.77
CA ALA A 68 7.56 -3.95 13.46
C ALA A 68 6.53 -4.35 12.42
N ASP A 69 6.60 -3.71 11.25
CA ASP A 69 5.80 -4.05 10.09
C ASP A 69 6.67 -3.91 8.83
N ASN A 70 6.15 -4.27 7.66
CA ASN A 70 6.79 -4.03 6.38
C ASN A 70 7.17 -2.54 6.24
N LYS A 71 8.38 -2.25 5.74
CA LYS A 71 8.87 -0.89 5.50
C LYS A 71 7.93 0.00 4.67
N ASN A 72 7.05 -0.61 3.88
CA ASN A 72 6.06 0.09 3.06
C ASN A 72 4.92 0.72 3.89
N ILE A 73 4.67 0.27 5.12
CA ILE A 73 3.63 0.81 6.00
C ILE A 73 4.14 2.10 6.67
N LYS A 74 3.34 3.18 6.59
CA LYS A 74 3.68 4.48 7.17
C LYS A 74 3.89 4.38 8.69
N THR A 75 4.95 4.99 9.23
CA THR A 75 5.25 5.03 10.68
C THR A 75 4.04 5.44 11.52
N GLY A 76 3.25 6.42 11.08
CA GLY A 76 2.07 6.88 11.81
C GLY A 76 0.99 5.81 12.01
N ILE A 77 0.83 4.88 11.07
CA ILE A 77 -0.12 3.77 11.17
C ILE A 77 0.36 2.77 12.23
N ILE A 78 1.64 2.38 12.15
CA ILE A 78 2.28 1.48 13.12
C ILE A 78 2.24 2.10 14.53
N LYS A 79 2.57 3.38 14.65
CA LYS A 79 2.51 4.14 15.92
C LYS A 79 1.08 4.22 16.45
N GLY A 80 0.08 4.42 15.58
CA GLY A 80 -1.33 4.40 15.97
C GLY A 80 -1.76 3.06 16.57
N LYS A 81 -1.43 1.94 15.91
CA LYS A 81 -1.66 0.58 16.41
C LYS A 81 -0.93 0.34 17.75
N LEU A 82 0.34 0.74 17.83
CA LEU A 82 1.16 0.56 19.03
C LEU A 82 0.63 1.38 20.23
N ASN A 83 0.13 2.60 20.00
CA ASN A 83 -0.55 3.40 21.04
C ASN A 83 -1.81 2.69 21.58
N VAL A 84 -2.58 2.01 20.73
CA VAL A 84 -3.77 1.24 21.19
C VAL A 84 -3.33 0.09 22.11
N ILE A 85 -2.27 -0.62 21.72
CA ILE A 85 -1.67 -1.72 22.50
C ILE A 85 -1.14 -1.20 23.84
N GLU A 86 -0.34 -0.14 23.82
CA GLU A 86 0.20 0.51 25.02
C GLU A 86 -0.91 0.88 26.00
N ASN A 87 -1.93 1.60 25.54
CA ASN A 87 -3.04 2.05 26.38
C ASN A 87 -3.80 0.86 26.98
N ALA A 88 -4.02 -0.19 26.21
CA ALA A 88 -4.68 -1.41 26.69
C ALA A 88 -3.82 -2.12 27.75
N PHE A 89 -2.51 -2.26 27.50
CA PHE A 89 -1.57 -2.90 28.40
C PHE A 89 -1.48 -2.15 29.74
N ILE A 90 -1.28 -0.85 29.69
CA ILE A 90 -1.22 0.01 30.89
C ILE A 90 -2.55 -0.07 31.65
N LYS A 91 -3.68 0.03 30.96
CA LYS A 91 -4.99 -0.04 31.62
C LYS A 91 -5.19 -1.36 32.38
N GLN A 92 -4.73 -2.47 31.82
CA GLN A 92 -4.85 -3.80 32.40
C GLN A 92 -3.88 -4.04 33.56
N TYR A 93 -2.65 -3.53 33.46
CA TYR A 93 -1.55 -3.89 34.37
C TYR A 93 -1.04 -2.75 35.25
N LYS A 94 -1.58 -1.52 35.14
CA LYS A 94 -1.14 -0.37 35.95
C LYS A 94 -1.14 -0.65 37.46
N ASN A 95 -2.14 -1.39 37.97
CA ASN A 95 -2.25 -1.69 39.39
C ASN A 95 -1.11 -2.60 39.88
N ILE A 96 -0.52 -3.40 38.98
CA ILE A 96 0.64 -4.24 39.27
C ILE A 96 1.89 -3.37 39.33
N TRP A 97 2.04 -2.43 38.38
CA TRP A 97 3.15 -1.48 38.36
C TRP A 97 3.12 -0.48 39.51
N GLU A 98 1.95 -0.04 39.95
CA GLU A 98 1.79 0.88 41.09
C GLU A 98 2.14 0.20 42.42
N LYS A 99 2.05 -1.13 42.49
CA LYS A 99 2.43 -1.95 43.66
C LYS A 99 3.86 -2.49 43.58
N ARG A 100 4.60 -2.13 42.52
CA ARG A 100 5.94 -2.64 42.22
C ARG A 100 6.91 -2.16 43.31
N GLY A 101 7.29 -3.08 44.20
CA GLY A 101 8.13 -2.82 45.38
C GLY A 101 7.57 -3.37 46.70
N GLU A 102 6.26 -3.59 46.79
CA GLU A 102 5.63 -4.08 48.04
C GLU A 102 5.21 -5.56 47.97
N THR A 103 4.72 -6.06 46.83
CA THR A 103 4.14 -7.42 46.75
C THR A 103 4.38 -8.18 45.44
N TRP A 104 5.00 -7.59 44.42
CA TRP A 104 5.28 -8.29 43.17
C TRP A 104 6.53 -9.16 43.32
N ASP A 105 6.38 -10.45 43.05
CA ASP A 105 7.40 -11.50 43.16
C ASP A 105 8.28 -11.65 41.90
N GLY A 106 8.02 -10.84 40.88
CA GLY A 106 8.73 -10.90 39.60
C GLY A 106 8.18 -11.93 38.62
N ASP A 107 7.03 -12.56 38.89
CA ASP A 107 6.40 -13.47 37.93
C ASP A 107 6.00 -12.71 36.67
N LEU A 108 6.57 -13.12 35.53
CA LEU A 108 6.28 -12.57 34.20
C LEU A 108 5.07 -13.25 33.54
N ASN A 109 4.64 -14.43 34.03
CA ASN A 109 3.53 -15.17 33.44
C ASN A 109 2.20 -14.42 33.54
N ILE A 110 2.10 -13.46 34.46
CA ILE A 110 0.94 -12.57 34.63
C ILE A 110 0.63 -11.74 33.37
N PHE A 111 1.60 -11.57 32.46
CA PHE A 111 1.42 -10.82 31.20
C PHE A 111 0.97 -11.70 30.04
N LEU A 112 1.13 -13.03 30.11
CA LEU A 112 0.76 -13.96 29.04
C LEU A 112 -0.71 -13.85 28.60
N PRO A 113 -1.71 -13.59 29.49
CA PRO A 113 -3.09 -13.40 29.04
C PRO A 113 -3.27 -12.27 28.02
N PHE A 114 -2.36 -11.30 27.97
CA PHE A 114 -2.39 -10.20 27.01
C PHE A 114 -2.09 -10.65 25.57
N HIS A 115 -1.51 -11.84 25.35
CA HIS A 115 -1.35 -12.39 24.00
C HIS A 115 -2.68 -12.48 23.26
N LYS A 116 -3.75 -12.86 23.95
CA LYS A 116 -5.08 -12.94 23.35
C LYS A 116 -5.55 -11.58 22.87
N THR A 117 -5.32 -10.53 23.65
CA THR A 117 -5.65 -9.16 23.27
C THR A 117 -4.84 -8.69 22.05
N LEU A 118 -3.57 -9.06 21.97
CA LEU A 118 -2.74 -8.79 20.78
C LEU A 118 -3.25 -9.52 19.54
N GLU A 119 -3.65 -10.79 19.68
CA GLU A 119 -4.24 -11.58 18.58
C GLU A 119 -5.57 -10.98 18.12
N ASP A 120 -6.46 -10.60 19.05
CA ASP A 120 -7.74 -9.97 18.74
C ASP A 120 -7.55 -8.65 17.97
N TYR A 121 -6.60 -7.79 18.39
CA TYR A 121 -6.28 -6.56 17.68
C TYR A 121 -5.66 -6.82 16.30
N TYR A 122 -4.74 -7.78 16.21
CA TYR A 122 -4.12 -8.14 14.95
C TYR A 122 -5.16 -8.61 13.92
N HIS A 123 -6.06 -9.52 14.29
CA HIS A 123 -7.10 -10.02 13.40
C HIS A 123 -8.11 -8.94 13.01
N GLN A 124 -8.53 -8.08 13.94
CA GLN A 124 -9.41 -6.95 13.61
C GLN A 124 -8.77 -5.99 12.61
N TRP A 125 -7.49 -5.68 12.77
CA TRP A 125 -6.79 -4.80 11.84
C TRP A 125 -6.54 -5.47 10.49
N GLU A 126 -6.21 -6.76 10.47
CA GLU A 126 -6.03 -7.55 9.24
C GLU A 126 -7.33 -7.62 8.42
N GLU A 127 -8.49 -7.83 9.06
CA GLU A 127 -9.79 -7.81 8.38
C GLU A 127 -10.10 -6.44 7.77
N VAL A 128 -9.87 -5.36 8.51
CA VAL A 128 -10.12 -3.98 8.05
C VAL A 128 -9.15 -3.60 6.92
N GLU A 129 -7.88 -3.95 7.03
CA GLU A 129 -6.88 -3.69 5.99
C GLU A 129 -7.17 -4.46 4.72
N ASN A 130 -7.57 -5.73 4.81
CA ASN A 130 -7.98 -6.51 3.64
C ASN A 130 -9.19 -5.87 2.93
N VAL A 131 -10.20 -5.42 3.69
CA VAL A 131 -11.37 -4.75 3.12
C VAL A 131 -10.99 -3.40 2.47
N SER A 132 -10.19 -2.58 3.15
CA SER A 132 -9.72 -1.30 2.60
C SER A 132 -8.92 -1.48 1.33
N GLN A 133 -7.97 -2.43 1.31
CA GLN A 133 -7.14 -2.68 0.15
C GLN A 133 -7.94 -3.28 -1.03
N ILE A 134 -9.07 -3.94 -0.78
CA ILE A 134 -9.99 -4.39 -1.84
C ILE A 134 -10.76 -3.20 -2.39
N ALA A 135 -11.26 -2.31 -1.53
CA ALA A 135 -11.94 -1.08 -1.93
C ALA A 135 -11.03 -0.18 -2.79
N ASP A 136 -9.80 0.08 -2.34
CA ASP A 136 -8.79 0.84 -3.09
C ASP A 136 -8.54 0.23 -4.47
N PHE A 137 -8.53 -1.11 -4.57
CA PHE A 137 -8.30 -1.78 -5.85
C PHE A 137 -9.51 -1.66 -6.80
N PHE A 138 -10.74 -1.73 -6.29
CA PHE A 138 -11.94 -1.42 -7.08
C PHE A 138 -11.95 0.02 -7.58
N ASP A 139 -11.54 0.96 -6.72
CA ASP A 139 -11.41 2.38 -7.05
C ASP A 139 -10.40 2.60 -8.19
N ILE A 140 -9.24 1.93 -8.12
CA ILE A 140 -8.25 1.91 -9.19
C ILE A 140 -8.84 1.38 -10.50
N LEU A 141 -9.50 0.21 -10.46
CA LEU A 141 -10.15 -0.37 -11.65
C LEU A 141 -11.19 0.59 -12.24
N GLY A 142 -11.99 1.25 -11.40
CA GLY A 142 -12.97 2.25 -11.80
C GLY A 142 -12.34 3.44 -12.53
N ILE A 143 -11.21 3.95 -12.02
CA ILE A 143 -10.46 5.05 -12.65
C ILE A 143 -9.95 4.63 -14.04
N PHE A 144 -9.29 3.47 -14.14
CA PHE A 144 -8.77 2.99 -15.42
C PHE A 144 -9.89 2.73 -16.43
N GLN A 145 -10.99 2.11 -16.02
CA GLN A 145 -12.16 1.91 -16.88
C GLN A 145 -12.69 3.25 -17.40
N HIS A 146 -12.82 4.26 -16.53
CA HIS A 146 -13.32 5.56 -16.94
C HIS A 146 -12.39 6.25 -17.94
N ILE A 147 -11.07 6.22 -17.71
CA ILE A 147 -10.08 6.76 -18.65
C ILE A 147 -10.16 6.05 -20.02
N LEU A 148 -10.26 4.72 -20.03
CA LEU A 148 -10.40 3.95 -21.27
C LEU A 148 -11.69 4.32 -22.03
N ILE A 149 -12.78 4.59 -21.32
CA ILE A 149 -14.04 5.08 -21.93
C ILE A 149 -13.85 6.48 -22.52
N LEU A 150 -13.15 7.39 -21.84
CA LEU A 150 -12.87 8.73 -22.37
C LEU A 150 -12.01 8.65 -23.65
N LEU A 151 -10.98 7.80 -23.64
CA LEU A 151 -10.13 7.56 -24.82
C LEU A 151 -10.93 6.98 -25.98
N ARG A 152 -11.80 6.00 -25.73
CA ARG A 152 -12.73 5.46 -26.74
C ARG A 152 -13.59 6.56 -27.35
N ASN A 153 -14.20 7.39 -26.51
CA ASN A 153 -15.07 8.48 -26.95
C ASN A 153 -14.34 9.49 -27.83
N ILE A 154 -13.07 9.77 -27.52
CA ILE A 154 -12.21 10.61 -28.35
C ILE A 154 -12.00 9.96 -29.73
N ILE A 155 -11.63 8.68 -29.75
CA ILE A 155 -11.41 7.93 -30.98
C ILE A 155 -12.68 7.88 -31.85
N GLU A 156 -13.83 7.62 -31.25
CA GLU A 156 -15.10 7.49 -31.97
C GLU A 156 -15.64 8.83 -32.49
N LYS A 157 -15.57 9.90 -31.70
CA LYS A 157 -16.25 11.17 -32.00
C LYS A 157 -15.38 12.19 -32.71
N ARG A 158 -14.06 12.08 -32.60
CA ARG A 158 -13.12 13.12 -33.05
C ARG A 158 -12.21 12.66 -34.20
N MET A 159 -12.34 11.42 -34.65
CA MET A 159 -11.47 10.86 -35.68
C MET A 159 -12.23 10.45 -36.94
N TYR A 160 -11.65 10.78 -38.09
CA TYR A 160 -12.10 10.28 -39.38
C TYR A 160 -11.88 8.78 -39.49
N SER A 161 -12.75 8.10 -40.26
CA SER A 161 -12.77 6.63 -40.43
C SER A 161 -11.39 6.02 -40.67
N LYS A 162 -10.62 6.54 -41.63
CA LYS A 162 -9.28 6.02 -41.96
C LYS A 162 -8.27 6.13 -40.81
N SER A 163 -8.30 7.22 -40.04
CA SER A 163 -7.41 7.37 -38.89
C SER A 163 -7.85 6.54 -37.70
N LYS A 164 -9.17 6.42 -37.51
CA LYS A 164 -9.75 5.57 -36.47
C LYS A 164 -9.32 4.12 -36.66
N GLU A 165 -9.46 3.60 -37.88
CA GLU A 165 -9.07 2.23 -38.22
C GLU A 165 -7.58 1.98 -37.95
N LEU A 166 -6.71 2.88 -38.44
CA LEU A 166 -5.27 2.80 -38.20
C LEU A 166 -4.90 2.80 -36.70
N ILE A 167 -5.58 3.63 -35.90
CA ILE A 167 -5.37 3.66 -34.44
C ILE A 167 -5.83 2.35 -33.79
N LEU A 168 -6.99 1.82 -34.19
CA LEU A 168 -7.51 0.57 -33.66
C LEU A 168 -6.63 -0.63 -34.02
N ASP A 169 -6.07 -0.65 -35.24
CA ASP A 169 -5.10 -1.66 -35.67
C ASP A 169 -3.83 -1.63 -34.80
N HIS A 170 -3.26 -0.44 -34.58
CA HIS A 170 -2.07 -0.29 -33.74
C HIS A 170 -2.34 -0.68 -32.28
N ILE A 171 -3.51 -0.34 -31.74
CA ILE A 171 -3.89 -0.71 -30.37
C ILE A 171 -4.02 -2.24 -30.26
N GLU A 172 -4.64 -2.90 -31.24
CA GLU A 172 -4.77 -4.35 -31.27
C GLU A 172 -3.41 -5.05 -31.33
N GLU A 173 -2.52 -4.58 -32.20
CA GLU A 173 -1.17 -5.13 -32.32
C GLU A 173 -0.40 -5.00 -31.00
N LYS A 174 -0.43 -3.82 -30.38
CA LYS A 174 0.27 -3.56 -29.12
C LYS A 174 -0.34 -4.29 -27.94
N TYR A 175 -1.66 -4.40 -27.87
CA TYR A 175 -2.35 -5.22 -26.88
C TYR A 175 -1.88 -6.69 -26.95
N ASN A 176 -1.80 -7.24 -28.16
CA ASN A 176 -1.31 -8.60 -28.38
C ASN A 176 0.17 -8.77 -28.05
N GLN A 177 0.99 -7.72 -28.21
CA GLN A 177 2.39 -7.72 -27.77
C GLN A 177 2.51 -7.71 -26.24
N ILE A 178 1.74 -6.85 -25.56
CA ILE A 178 1.73 -6.74 -24.09
C ILE A 178 1.28 -8.07 -23.47
N ASN A 179 0.22 -8.70 -23.99
CA ASN A 179 -0.26 -9.99 -23.51
C ASN A 179 0.73 -11.16 -23.66
N LYS A 180 1.76 -11.01 -24.48
CA LYS A 180 2.81 -12.02 -24.69
C LYS A 180 4.04 -11.79 -23.83
N LEU A 181 4.10 -10.70 -23.05
CA LEU A 181 5.20 -10.48 -22.12
C LEU A 181 5.14 -11.51 -20.99
N ASP A 182 6.29 -12.08 -20.63
CA ASP A 182 6.40 -13.12 -19.60
C ASP A 182 5.79 -12.67 -18.27
N GLU A 183 5.96 -11.39 -17.93
CA GLU A 183 5.40 -10.75 -16.72
C GLU A 183 3.86 -10.83 -16.65
N PHE A 184 3.17 -10.91 -17.78
CA PHE A 184 1.70 -10.87 -17.87
C PHE A 184 1.08 -12.20 -18.32
N CYS A 185 1.80 -13.02 -19.07
CA CYS A 185 1.29 -14.27 -19.65
C CYS A 185 0.99 -15.34 -18.58
N GLU A 186 1.75 -15.34 -17.47
CA GLU A 186 1.59 -16.30 -16.38
C GLU A 186 0.37 -16.02 -15.48
N GLN A 187 -0.17 -14.80 -15.51
CA GLN A 187 -1.28 -14.37 -14.66
C GLN A 187 -2.64 -14.73 -15.28
N LYS A 188 -3.31 -15.74 -14.71
CA LYS A 188 -4.61 -16.22 -15.21
C LYS A 188 -5.71 -15.15 -15.22
N GLU A 189 -5.68 -14.25 -14.23
CA GLU A 189 -6.71 -13.21 -14.05
C GLU A 189 -6.59 -12.06 -15.06
N LEU A 190 -5.40 -11.78 -15.62
CA LEU A 190 -5.24 -10.76 -16.67
C LEU A 190 -5.97 -11.11 -17.96
N LYS A 191 -6.28 -12.39 -18.18
CA LYS A 191 -7.10 -12.86 -19.30
C LYS A 191 -8.53 -12.31 -19.26
N ASN A 192 -8.97 -11.80 -18.11
CA ASN A 192 -10.27 -11.15 -17.93
C ASN A 192 -10.26 -9.68 -18.44
N ILE A 193 -9.08 -9.15 -18.80
CA ILE A 193 -8.94 -7.86 -19.49
C ILE A 193 -8.84 -8.10 -20.99
N SER A 194 -9.97 -8.03 -21.68
CA SER A 194 -10.05 -8.26 -23.12
C SER A 194 -10.11 -6.96 -23.92
N PHE A 195 -9.52 -6.95 -25.11
CA PHE A 195 -9.71 -5.90 -26.11
C PHE A 195 -10.15 -6.51 -27.44
N THR A 196 -11.16 -5.90 -28.05
CA THR A 196 -11.47 -6.08 -29.47
C THR A 196 -11.83 -4.74 -30.09
N LYS A 197 -11.68 -4.61 -31.41
CA LYS A 197 -12.05 -3.40 -32.16
C LYS A 197 -13.53 -3.05 -32.02
N ASP A 198 -14.39 -4.07 -31.92
CA ASP A 198 -15.84 -3.91 -31.86
C ASP A 198 -16.32 -3.61 -30.42
N SER A 199 -15.76 -4.28 -29.42
CA SER A 199 -16.21 -4.16 -28.02
C SER A 199 -15.46 -3.10 -27.22
N TRP A 200 -14.29 -2.65 -27.68
CA TRP A 200 -13.30 -1.92 -26.88
C TRP A 200 -12.79 -2.75 -25.68
N PHE A 201 -11.98 -2.12 -24.82
CA PHE A 201 -11.52 -2.73 -23.57
C PHE A 201 -12.71 -3.08 -22.67
N ASN A 202 -12.69 -4.31 -22.17
CA ASN A 202 -13.58 -4.78 -21.12
C ASN A 202 -12.74 -5.29 -19.95
N LEU A 203 -12.88 -4.64 -18.80
CA LEU A 203 -12.37 -5.10 -17.51
C LEU A 203 -13.48 -5.94 -16.87
N ILE A 204 -13.52 -7.25 -17.14
CA ILE A 204 -14.46 -8.18 -16.50
C ILE A 204 -14.06 -8.32 -15.01
N ASP A 205 -14.99 -8.75 -14.13
CA ASP A 205 -14.77 -9.02 -12.70
C ASP A 205 -13.49 -9.85 -12.46
N ILE A 206 -12.35 -9.16 -12.37
CA ILE A 206 -11.05 -9.72 -11.99
C ILE A 206 -11.23 -10.25 -10.57
N ASN A 207 -10.83 -11.49 -10.32
CA ASN A 207 -10.84 -12.00 -8.97
C ASN A 207 -9.72 -11.33 -8.16
N LEU A 208 -10.08 -10.25 -7.48
CA LEU A 208 -9.17 -9.37 -6.76
C LEU A 208 -8.41 -10.05 -5.62
N ILE A 209 -8.93 -11.18 -5.12
CA ILE A 209 -8.31 -11.96 -4.04
C ILE A 209 -7.17 -12.84 -4.58
N LYS A 210 -7.25 -13.26 -5.85
CA LYS A 210 -6.30 -14.21 -6.45
C LYS A 210 -5.26 -13.55 -7.36
N CYS A 211 -5.29 -12.22 -7.46
CA CYS A 211 -4.46 -11.48 -8.40
C CYS A 211 -3.40 -10.63 -7.68
N ASP A 212 -2.22 -10.56 -8.28
CA ASP A 212 -1.21 -9.59 -7.87
C ASP A 212 -1.63 -8.19 -8.32
N LYS A 213 -2.01 -7.35 -7.35
CA LYS A 213 -2.51 -5.99 -7.59
C LYS A 213 -1.49 -5.13 -8.33
N GLU A 214 -0.21 -5.26 -8.00
CA GLU A 214 0.84 -4.45 -8.62
C GLU A 214 0.99 -4.80 -10.10
N VAL A 215 0.93 -6.10 -10.42
CA VAL A 215 0.98 -6.58 -11.81
C VAL A 215 -0.22 -6.07 -12.61
N VAL A 216 -1.44 -6.09 -12.05
CA VAL A 216 -2.63 -5.54 -12.73
C VAL A 216 -2.51 -4.05 -12.95
N ILE A 217 -2.05 -3.29 -11.95
CA ILE A 217 -1.85 -1.85 -12.07
C ILE A 217 -0.83 -1.54 -13.15
N ASN A 218 0.30 -2.26 -13.18
CA ASN A 218 1.34 -2.08 -14.19
C ASN A 218 0.86 -2.44 -15.59
N TYR A 219 0.05 -3.50 -15.71
CA TYR A 219 -0.61 -3.86 -16.96
C TYR A 219 -1.53 -2.74 -17.44
N LEU A 220 -2.44 -2.23 -16.59
CA LEU A 220 -3.36 -1.14 -16.93
C LEU A 220 -2.64 0.16 -17.28
N LYS A 221 -1.56 0.50 -16.56
CA LYS A 221 -0.67 1.62 -16.88
C LYS A 221 -0.07 1.44 -18.28
N SER A 222 0.49 0.28 -18.56
CA SER A 222 1.09 -0.03 -19.87
C SER A 222 0.08 0.12 -21.01
N MET A 223 -1.16 -0.34 -20.79
CA MET A 223 -2.25 -0.22 -21.76
C MET A 223 -2.63 1.24 -22.04
N VAL A 224 -2.88 2.04 -21.00
CA VAL A 224 -3.26 3.46 -21.17
C VAL A 224 -2.13 4.25 -21.83
N LYS A 225 -0.88 4.07 -21.39
CA LYS A 225 0.30 4.72 -21.98
C LYS A 225 0.44 4.36 -23.45
N CYS A 226 0.23 3.09 -23.80
CA CYS A 226 0.28 2.63 -25.19
C CYS A 226 -0.78 3.33 -26.06
N ILE A 227 -2.02 3.39 -25.60
CA ILE A 227 -3.11 4.04 -26.36
C ILE A 227 -2.79 5.52 -26.57
N VAL A 228 -2.33 6.22 -25.54
CA VAL A 228 -1.99 7.64 -25.63
C VAL A 228 -0.83 7.89 -26.59
N ASN A 229 0.21 7.06 -26.57
CA ASN A 229 1.32 7.16 -27.52
C ASN A 229 0.86 6.96 -28.96
N ILE A 230 0.03 5.94 -29.23
CA ILE A 230 -0.52 5.71 -30.57
C ILE A 230 -1.33 6.93 -31.06
N LEU A 231 -2.14 7.52 -30.17
CA LEU A 231 -2.90 8.73 -30.51
C LEU A 231 -1.95 9.88 -30.91
N MET A 232 -0.89 10.10 -30.15
CA MET A 232 0.09 11.15 -30.40
C MET A 232 0.88 10.92 -31.70
N GLU A 233 1.25 9.68 -32.00
CA GLU A 233 1.91 9.29 -33.25
C GLU A 233 1.03 9.58 -34.47
N VAL A 234 -0.27 9.27 -34.40
CA VAL A 234 -1.19 9.38 -35.55
C VAL A 234 -1.70 10.81 -35.75
N LYS A 235 -1.92 11.58 -34.67
CA LYS A 235 -2.59 12.89 -34.74
C LYS A 235 -1.72 14.09 -34.41
N THR A 236 -0.46 13.89 -34.03
CA THR A 236 0.46 14.90 -33.45
C THR A 236 0.05 15.33 -32.03
N LYS A 237 1.05 15.71 -31.23
CA LYS A 237 0.90 16.07 -29.81
C LYS A 237 -0.08 17.22 -29.57
N ASN A 238 0.00 18.29 -30.36
CA ASN A 238 -0.87 19.47 -30.20
C ASN A 238 -2.36 19.15 -30.42
N ASN A 239 -2.69 18.32 -31.41
CA ASN A 239 -4.07 17.92 -31.64
C ASN A 239 -4.56 16.99 -30.54
N CYS A 240 -3.70 16.11 -30.02
CA CYS A 240 -4.04 15.22 -28.91
C CYS A 240 -4.38 15.99 -27.64
N PHE A 241 -3.63 17.04 -27.29
CA PHE A 241 -3.98 17.91 -26.16
C PHE A 241 -5.36 18.54 -26.31
N LYS A 242 -5.70 19.01 -27.53
CA LYS A 242 -7.05 19.52 -27.80
C LYS A 242 -8.10 18.42 -27.65
N TYR A 243 -7.83 17.21 -28.16
CA TYR A 243 -8.75 16.08 -28.01
C TYR A 243 -8.94 15.63 -26.57
N PHE A 244 -7.89 15.61 -25.74
CA PHE A 244 -7.97 15.28 -24.32
C PHE A 244 -8.76 16.34 -23.55
N SER A 245 -8.56 17.61 -23.87
CA SER A 245 -9.35 18.72 -23.31
C SER A 245 -10.83 18.60 -23.70
N ASP A 246 -11.13 18.48 -24.99
CA ASP A 246 -12.49 18.38 -25.52
C ASP A 246 -13.20 17.08 -25.10
N GLY A 247 -12.44 16.01 -24.90
CA GLY A 247 -12.87 14.71 -24.40
C GLY A 247 -12.99 14.67 -22.87
N ARG A 248 -12.78 15.79 -22.18
CA ARG A 248 -12.89 15.95 -20.71
C ARG A 248 -11.93 15.08 -19.90
N VAL A 249 -10.83 14.61 -20.49
CA VAL A 249 -9.79 13.84 -19.76
C VAL A 249 -9.19 14.70 -18.66
N TYR A 250 -8.76 15.93 -18.97
CA TYR A 250 -8.18 16.82 -17.95
C TYR A 250 -9.17 17.22 -16.87
N ALA A 251 -10.44 17.44 -17.23
CA ALA A 251 -11.48 17.74 -16.26
C ALA A 251 -11.69 16.56 -15.30
N TYR A 252 -11.70 15.33 -15.82
CA TYR A 252 -11.78 14.13 -14.99
C TYR A 252 -10.58 13.99 -14.06
N LEU A 253 -9.35 14.15 -14.56
CA LEU A 253 -8.14 14.07 -13.74
C LEU A 253 -8.11 15.13 -12.64
N TYR A 254 -8.50 16.37 -12.97
CA TYR A 254 -8.56 17.46 -12.01
C TYR A 254 -9.61 17.19 -10.91
N ASN A 255 -10.81 16.79 -11.29
CA ASN A 255 -11.90 16.54 -10.35
C ASN A 255 -11.63 15.37 -9.41
N ASN A 256 -10.81 14.39 -9.84
CA ASN A 256 -10.46 13.22 -9.05
C ASN A 256 -9.03 13.32 -8.45
N MET A 257 -8.40 14.48 -8.47
CA MET A 257 -6.98 14.64 -8.09
C MET A 257 -6.67 14.15 -6.66
N THR A 258 -7.59 14.36 -5.71
CA THR A 258 -7.41 13.86 -4.33
C THR A 258 -7.38 12.33 -4.30
N MET A 259 -8.37 11.68 -4.92
CA MET A 259 -8.44 10.23 -5.03
C MET A 259 -7.25 9.65 -5.78
N LEU A 260 -6.79 10.30 -6.85
CA LEU A 260 -5.60 9.89 -7.60
C LEU A 260 -4.32 9.95 -6.74
N LYS A 261 -4.20 10.94 -5.85
CA LYS A 261 -3.08 11.03 -4.90
C LYS A 261 -3.13 9.94 -3.85
N ASP A 262 -4.32 9.67 -3.31
CA ASP A 262 -4.51 8.63 -2.29
C ASP A 262 -4.15 7.25 -2.87
N LEU A 263 -4.49 7.01 -4.15
CA LEU A 263 -4.16 5.78 -4.88
C LEU A 263 -2.77 5.79 -5.55
N SER A 264 -1.97 6.84 -5.39
CA SER A 264 -0.64 6.99 -6.01
C SER A 264 -0.64 6.86 -7.55
N LEU A 265 -1.68 7.38 -8.21
CA LEU A 265 -1.85 7.40 -9.67
C LEU A 265 -1.72 8.80 -10.29
N ASP A 266 -1.67 9.85 -9.48
CA ASP A 266 -1.63 11.25 -9.90
C ASP A 266 -0.44 11.55 -10.83
N LEU A 267 0.78 11.25 -10.39
CA LEU A 267 2.00 11.49 -11.19
C LEU A 267 1.98 10.72 -12.51
N TYR A 268 1.52 9.46 -12.47
CA TYR A 268 1.40 8.63 -13.65
C TYR A 268 0.47 9.24 -14.70
N PHE A 269 -0.74 9.66 -14.32
CA PHE A 269 -1.67 10.23 -15.28
C PHE A 269 -1.23 11.61 -15.79
N LEU A 270 -0.59 12.43 -14.94
CA LEU A 270 0.00 13.69 -15.37
C LEU A 270 1.12 13.46 -16.39
N GLU A 271 2.00 12.48 -16.16
CA GLU A 271 3.06 12.12 -17.11
C GLU A 271 2.47 11.69 -18.46
N VAL A 272 1.50 10.78 -18.43
CA VAL A 272 0.88 10.23 -19.65
C VAL A 272 0.16 11.27 -20.48
N PHE A 273 -0.61 12.17 -19.85
CA PHE A 273 -1.48 13.07 -20.59
C PHE A 273 -0.91 14.47 -20.82
N LEU A 274 0.11 14.91 -20.06
CA LEU A 274 0.68 16.26 -20.17
C LEU A 274 2.14 16.28 -20.63
N ILE A 275 2.93 15.27 -20.28
CA ILE A 275 4.38 15.28 -20.49
C ILE A 275 4.77 14.52 -21.76
N LEU A 276 4.25 13.30 -21.93
CA LEU A 276 4.40 12.50 -23.16
C LEU A 276 3.81 13.24 -24.36
#